data_AF-A0A8T3PXZ2-F1
#
_entry.id   AF-A0A8T3PXZ2-F1
#
_cell.length_a   1.000
_cell.length_b   1.000
_cell.length_c   1.000
_cell.angle_alpha   90.00
_cell.angle_beta   90.00
_cell.angle_gamma   90.00
#
_symmetry.space_group_name_H-M   'P 1'
#
loop_
_entity.id
_entity.type
_entity.pdbx_description
1 polymer ?
#
loop_
_entity_poly.entity_id
_entity_poly.type
_entity_poly.pdbx_seq_one_letter_code
_entity_poly.pdbx_strand_id
1 'polypeptide(L)'
;MPGTLSQVWVTENGDVLFTVDGGSQGFDLWRARQGESPSVWLPHVRLLQTAGNRLALAGADDALIIGLATGSEEPLDLPPGAEASDLLSTSPDSKWIAVRTDESSVVFMPQLEGDGGTIEVPVPSPVTVHWTGNPDYAYFHLGPPSTHIVVRLAD
;
A
#
# COMPACT_ATOMS: atom_id res chain seq x y z
N MET A 1 5.37 25.29 7.43
CA MET A 1 4.63 24.01 7.34
C MET A 1 5.01 23.20 8.58
N PRO A 2 4.11 22.89 9.51
CA PRO A 2 4.43 21.91 10.54
C PRO A 2 4.37 20.53 9.90
N GLY A 3 5.52 19.95 9.63
CA GLY A 3 5.66 18.61 9.06
C GLY A 3 7.08 18.37 8.57
N THR A 4 7.52 17.11 8.58
CA THR A 4 8.87 16.75 8.15
C THR A 4 8.80 16.14 6.76
N LEU A 5 9.63 16.63 5.83
CA LEU A 5 9.78 15.99 4.53
C LEU A 5 10.29 14.56 4.73
N SER A 6 9.56 13.57 4.22
CA SER A 6 9.86 12.14 4.43
C SER A 6 10.50 11.52 3.20
N GLN A 7 9.87 11.64 2.05
CA GLN A 7 10.34 11.07 0.79
C GLN A 7 10.11 12.03 -0.38
N VAL A 8 10.94 11.92 -1.43
CA VAL A 8 10.90 12.75 -2.63
C VAL A 8 11.17 11.88 -3.86
N TRP A 9 10.40 12.10 -4.92
CA TRP A 9 10.53 11.46 -6.22
C TRP A 9 10.44 12.50 -7.33
N VAL A 10 11.11 12.23 -8.44
CA VAL A 10 11.03 13.02 -9.68
C VAL A 10 10.49 12.11 -10.76
N THR A 11 9.37 12.52 -11.36
CA THR A 11 8.75 11.80 -12.47
C THR A 11 9.50 12.10 -13.77
N GLU A 12 9.32 11.25 -14.79
CA GLU A 12 9.88 11.39 -16.14
C GLU A 12 9.41 12.67 -16.85
N ASN A 13 8.20 13.15 -16.53
CA ASN A 13 7.69 14.42 -17.04
C ASN A 13 8.19 15.65 -16.26
N GLY A 14 9.06 15.45 -15.25
CA GLY A 14 9.71 16.53 -14.50
C GLY A 14 8.90 17.09 -13.32
N ASP A 15 7.78 16.46 -12.97
CA ASP A 15 7.07 16.78 -11.73
C ASP A 15 7.84 16.21 -10.53
N VAL A 16 7.71 16.88 -9.39
CA VAL A 16 8.26 16.39 -8.12
C VAL A 16 7.11 15.95 -7.23
N LEU A 17 7.13 14.69 -6.84
CA LEU A 17 6.24 14.14 -5.82
C LEU A 17 7.00 14.08 -4.51
N PHE A 18 6.37 14.43 -3.40
CA PHE A 18 7.02 14.29 -2.10
C PHE A 18 5.99 14.12 -1.00
N THR A 19 6.41 13.47 0.08
CA THR A 19 5.54 13.24 1.24
C THR A 19 5.99 14.08 2.42
N VAL A 20 5.02 14.65 3.11
CA VAL A 20 5.23 15.43 4.33
C VAL A 20 4.55 14.69 5.47
N ASP A 21 5.33 14.31 6.48
CA ASP A 21 4.84 13.69 7.71
C ASP A 21 4.21 14.76 8.61
N GLY A 22 2.89 14.69 8.78
CA GLY A 22 2.11 15.54 9.67
C GLY A 22 2.03 15.01 11.12
N GLY A 23 2.72 13.92 11.43
CA GLY A 23 2.68 13.25 12.73
C GLY A 23 1.45 12.35 12.85
N SER A 24 0.56 12.65 13.80
CA SER A 24 -0.59 11.79 14.13
C SER A 24 -1.64 11.67 13.01
N GLN A 25 -1.56 12.50 11.98
CA GLN A 25 -2.48 12.48 10.83
C GLN A 25 -1.93 11.70 9.62
N GLY A 26 -0.74 11.09 9.76
CA GLY A 26 -0.09 10.38 8.65
C GLY A 26 0.65 11.32 7.71
N PHE A 27 0.79 10.89 6.46
CA PHE A 27 1.50 11.65 5.42
C PHE A 27 0.51 12.39 4.53
N ASP A 28 0.91 13.56 4.04
CA ASP A 28 0.29 14.15 2.86
C ASP A 28 1.19 13.89 1.65
N LEU A 29 0.61 13.48 0.52
CA LEU A 29 1.29 13.47 -0.77
C LEU A 29 1.14 14.84 -1.43
N TRP A 30 2.28 15.44 -1.76
CA TRP A 30 2.37 16.72 -2.44
C TRP A 30 2.87 16.52 -3.87
N ARG A 31 2.41 17.39 -4.76
CA ARG A 31 2.90 17.49 -6.15
C ARG A 31 3.38 18.91 -6.42
N ALA A 32 4.56 19.02 -7.01
CA ALA A 32 5.08 20.26 -7.54
C ALA A 32 5.33 20.10 -9.04
N ARG A 33 4.70 20.98 -9.83
CA ARG A 33 4.89 21.05 -11.28
C ARG A 33 5.71 22.27 -11.64
N GLN A 34 6.37 22.22 -12.79
CA GLN A 34 7.15 23.36 -13.25
C GLN A 34 6.25 24.60 -13.44
N GLY A 35 6.62 25.71 -12.80
CA GLY A 35 5.87 26.97 -12.89
C GLY A 35 4.65 27.05 -11.99
N GLU A 36 4.36 26.03 -11.19
CA GLU A 36 3.27 26.00 -10.22
C GLU A 36 3.82 26.00 -8.78
N SER A 37 3.05 26.54 -7.83
CA SER A 37 3.38 26.38 -6.42
C SER A 37 3.05 24.93 -6.00
N PRO A 38 3.90 24.27 -5.19
CA PRO A 38 3.60 22.95 -4.66
C PRO A 38 2.27 22.95 -3.89
N SER A 39 1.46 21.92 -4.10
CA SER A 39 0.18 21.75 -3.43
C SER A 39 -0.01 20.33 -2.90
N VAL A 40 -0.85 20.20 -1.87
CA VAL A 40 -1.33 18.89 -1.41
C VAL A 40 -2.13 18.28 -2.55
N TRP A 41 -1.71 17.09 -2.96
CA TRP A 41 -2.44 16.30 -3.94
C TRP A 41 -3.40 15.35 -3.25
N LEU A 42 -2.90 14.59 -2.26
CA LEU A 42 -3.69 13.67 -1.44
C LEU A 42 -3.36 13.88 0.04
N PRO A 43 -4.32 14.30 0.88
CA PRO A 43 -4.09 14.44 2.32
C PRO A 43 -4.24 13.09 3.03
N HIS A 44 -3.61 12.96 4.20
CA HIS A 44 -3.87 11.88 5.17
C HIS A 44 -3.73 10.46 4.59
N VAL A 45 -2.70 10.25 3.77
CA VAL A 45 -2.41 8.97 3.15
C VAL A 45 -1.50 8.10 4.02
N ARG A 46 -1.76 6.79 3.99
CA ARG A 46 -0.79 5.79 4.40
C ARG A 46 -0.02 5.31 3.17
N LEU A 47 1.31 5.42 3.25
CA LEU A 47 2.20 4.98 2.20
C LEU A 47 2.51 3.49 2.36
N LEU A 48 2.26 2.71 1.33
CA LEU A 48 2.74 1.34 1.20
C LEU A 48 3.78 1.31 0.09
N GLN A 49 5.03 1.07 0.46
CA GLN A 49 6.12 1.09 -0.50
C GLN A 49 6.02 -0.16 -1.37
N THR A 50 5.83 0.06 -2.67
CA THR A 50 5.91 -0.98 -3.68
C THR A 50 7.30 -0.90 -4.35
N ALA A 51 7.90 -2.05 -4.64
CA ALA A 51 8.98 -2.15 -5.61
C ALA A 51 8.55 -1.67 -7.01
N GLY A 52 9.53 -1.37 -7.86
CA GLY A 52 9.28 -1.09 -9.28
C GLY A 52 8.77 0.31 -9.58
N ASN A 53 9.16 1.32 -8.79
CA ASN A 53 8.84 2.73 -9.07
C ASN A 53 7.33 3.03 -9.01
N ARG A 54 6.62 2.40 -8.09
CA ARG A 54 5.21 2.67 -7.78
C ARG A 54 5.06 2.97 -6.27
N LEU A 55 3.92 3.51 -5.88
CA LEU A 55 3.48 3.58 -4.49
C LEU A 55 2.04 3.10 -4.42
N ALA A 56 1.72 2.25 -3.45
CA ALA A 56 0.33 2.02 -3.08
C ALA A 56 -0.03 2.99 -1.95
N LEU A 57 -1.18 3.63 -2.06
CA LEU A 57 -1.68 4.65 -1.14
C LEU A 57 -3.04 4.23 -0.61
N ALA A 58 -3.22 4.34 0.70
CA ALA A 58 -4.51 4.29 1.35
C ALA A 58 -4.87 5.69 1.85
N GLY A 59 -5.86 6.34 1.25
CA GLY A 59 -6.51 7.53 1.78
C GLY A 59 -7.67 7.18 2.71
N ALA A 60 -8.44 8.20 3.12
CA ALA A 60 -9.66 8.01 3.89
C ALA A 60 -10.77 7.31 3.08
N ASP A 61 -10.89 7.68 1.80
CA ASP A 61 -11.97 7.23 0.92
C ASP A 61 -11.46 6.39 -0.27
N ASP A 62 -10.19 6.54 -0.65
CA ASP A 62 -9.65 5.97 -1.89
C ASP A 62 -8.39 5.13 -1.63
N ALA A 63 -8.28 4.01 -2.35
CA ALA A 63 -7.04 3.26 -2.50
C ALA A 63 -6.50 3.45 -3.91
N LEU A 64 -5.24 3.86 -4.04
CA LEU A 64 -4.63 4.22 -5.33
C LEU A 64 -3.25 3.59 -5.48
N ILE A 65 -2.88 3.29 -6.72
CA ILE A 65 -1.49 3.08 -7.12
C ILE A 65 -0.99 4.30 -7.89
N ILE A 66 0.13 4.86 -7.44
CA ILE A 66 0.83 5.94 -8.12
C ILE A 66 2.04 5.39 -8.87
N GLY A 67 2.11 5.61 -10.17
CA GLY A 67 3.34 5.42 -10.94
C GLY A 67 4.32 6.55 -10.66
N LEU A 68 5.46 6.28 -10.03
CA LEU A 68 6.44 7.31 -9.66
C LEU A 68 7.20 7.87 -10.87
N ALA A 69 7.29 7.13 -11.97
CA ALA A 69 7.84 7.62 -13.24
C ALA A 69 6.86 8.54 -13.95
N THR A 70 5.59 8.17 -13.99
CA THR A 70 4.59 8.84 -14.84
C THR A 70 3.77 9.88 -14.08
N GLY A 71 3.73 9.78 -12.75
CA GLY A 71 2.74 10.46 -11.92
C GLY A 71 1.31 10.01 -12.24
N SER A 72 1.12 8.83 -12.83
CA SER A 72 -0.21 8.30 -13.15
C SER A 72 -0.88 7.74 -11.90
N GLU A 73 -2.17 8.00 -11.76
CA GLU A 73 -3.02 7.45 -10.70
C GLU A 73 -3.85 6.32 -11.29
N GLU A 74 -3.87 5.19 -10.60
CA GLU A 74 -4.69 4.04 -10.94
C GLU A 74 -5.48 3.64 -9.71
N PRO A 75 -6.82 3.60 -9.77
CA PRO A 75 -7.64 3.07 -8.69
C PRO A 75 -7.24 1.64 -8.35
N LEU A 76 -7.18 1.32 -7.06
CA LEU A 76 -7.03 -0.05 -6.60
C LEU A 76 -8.42 -0.61 -6.26
N ASP A 77 -8.88 -1.57 -7.03
CA ASP A 77 -10.17 -2.24 -6.82
C ASP A 77 -10.11 -3.15 -5.59
N LEU A 78 -10.60 -2.65 -4.46
CA LEU A 78 -10.59 -3.40 -3.20
C LEU A 78 -11.63 -4.53 -3.21
N PRO A 79 -11.38 -5.61 -2.44
CA PRO A 79 -12.39 -6.64 -2.21
C PRO A 79 -13.69 -6.04 -1.64
N PRO A 80 -14.86 -6.64 -1.91
CA PRO A 80 -16.13 -6.13 -1.41
C PRO A 80 -16.13 -5.91 0.10
N GLY A 81 -16.46 -4.69 0.53
CA GLY A 81 -16.55 -4.31 1.95
C GLY A 81 -15.22 -3.93 2.60
N ALA A 82 -14.09 -4.01 1.89
CA ALA A 82 -12.83 -3.47 2.35
C ALA A 82 -12.72 -1.98 2.00
N GLU A 83 -12.18 -1.20 2.93
CA GLU A 83 -11.89 0.22 2.74
C GLU A 83 -10.38 0.43 2.51
N ALA A 84 -9.98 1.60 2.02
CA ALA A 84 -8.57 1.93 1.82
C ALA A 84 -7.75 1.76 3.12
N SER A 85 -8.36 2.10 4.27
CA SER A 85 -7.74 1.93 5.58
C SER A 85 -7.40 0.46 5.92
N ASP A 86 -8.06 -0.50 5.29
CA ASP A 86 -7.88 -1.93 5.52
C ASP A 86 -6.75 -2.57 4.70
N LEU A 87 -6.15 -1.83 3.76
CA LEU A 87 -4.89 -2.24 3.18
C LEU A 87 -3.88 -2.49 4.33
N LEU A 88 -3.06 -3.53 4.25
CA LEU A 88 -2.11 -3.87 5.31
C LEU A 88 -0.67 -3.70 4.86
N SER A 89 -0.32 -4.31 3.73
CA SER A 89 1.06 -4.32 3.23
C SER A 89 1.13 -4.78 1.78
N THR A 90 2.30 -4.59 1.18
CA THR A 90 2.64 -5.03 -0.17
C THR A 90 3.78 -6.03 -0.09
N SER A 91 3.74 -7.03 -0.98
CA SER A 91 4.85 -7.95 -1.18
C SER A 91 6.13 -7.23 -1.64
N PRO A 92 7.31 -7.81 -1.39
CA PRO A 92 8.59 -7.21 -1.77
C PRO A 92 8.77 -6.93 -3.26
N ASP A 93 8.08 -7.66 -4.13
CA ASP A 93 8.11 -7.47 -5.60
C ASP A 93 6.92 -6.66 -6.12
N SER A 94 6.05 -6.18 -5.23
CA SER A 94 4.79 -5.49 -5.56
C SER A 94 3.77 -6.31 -6.32
N LYS A 95 3.92 -7.64 -6.37
CA LYS A 95 2.93 -8.45 -7.08
C LYS A 95 1.62 -8.54 -6.29
N TRP A 96 1.74 -8.68 -4.98
CA TRP A 96 0.63 -8.89 -4.05
C TRP A 96 0.42 -7.72 -3.10
N ILE A 97 -0.85 -7.46 -2.81
CA ILE A 97 -1.33 -6.56 -1.76
C ILE A 97 -2.15 -7.38 -0.78
N ALA A 98 -1.85 -7.24 0.51
CA ALA A 98 -2.64 -7.82 1.57
C ALA A 98 -3.66 -6.80 2.09
N VAL A 99 -4.93 -7.19 2.10
CA VAL A 99 -6.08 -6.36 2.49
C VAL A 99 -6.87 -7.10 3.55
N ARG A 100 -7.23 -6.41 4.63
CA ARG A 100 -8.18 -6.96 5.60
C ARG A 100 -9.60 -6.77 5.07
N THR A 101 -10.41 -7.80 5.11
CA THR A 101 -11.81 -7.75 4.64
C THR A 101 -12.81 -7.78 5.79
N ASP A 102 -12.46 -8.44 6.89
CA ASP A 102 -13.23 -8.43 8.13
C ASP A 102 -12.33 -8.72 9.34
N GLU A 103 -12.92 -8.96 10.51
CA GLU A 103 -12.18 -9.28 11.75
C GLU A 103 -11.50 -10.67 11.75
N SER A 104 -11.74 -11.47 10.73
CA SER A 104 -11.39 -12.87 10.64
C SER A 104 -10.72 -13.29 9.32
N SER A 105 -10.52 -12.37 8.38
CA SER A 105 -9.99 -12.67 7.04
C SER A 105 -9.03 -11.61 6.52
N VAL A 106 -8.01 -12.10 5.80
CA VAL A 106 -7.11 -11.29 4.99
C VAL A 106 -7.12 -11.83 3.56
N VAL A 107 -7.35 -10.95 2.60
CA VAL A 107 -7.28 -11.24 1.18
C VAL A 107 -5.94 -10.77 0.63
N PHE A 108 -5.24 -11.66 -0.05
CA PHE A 108 -4.11 -11.33 -0.90
C PHE A 108 -4.63 -11.17 -2.34
N MET A 109 -4.48 -9.98 -2.89
CA MET A 109 -4.90 -9.67 -4.26
C MET A 109 -3.69 -9.25 -5.11
N PRO A 110 -3.67 -9.60 -6.40
CA PRO A 110 -2.66 -9.09 -7.31
C PRO A 110 -2.79 -7.57 -7.49
N GLN A 111 -1.66 -6.88 -7.65
CA GLN A 111 -1.64 -5.44 -7.91
C GLN A 111 -1.95 -5.10 -9.39
N LEU A 112 -1.72 -6.04 -10.31
CA LEU A 112 -1.99 -5.87 -11.73
C LEU A 112 -2.97 -6.94 -12.23
N GLU A 113 -3.82 -6.52 -13.16
CA GLU A 113 -4.73 -7.43 -13.85
C GLU A 113 -3.92 -8.51 -14.60
N GLY A 114 -4.19 -9.78 -14.29
CA GLY A 114 -3.51 -10.94 -14.89
C GLY A 114 -2.41 -11.59 -14.04
N ASP A 115 -2.06 -11.05 -12.87
CA ASP A 115 -1.00 -11.60 -12.01
C ASP A 115 -1.42 -12.79 -11.12
N GLY A 116 -2.71 -13.16 -11.15
CA GLY A 116 -3.26 -14.31 -10.41
C GLY A 116 -4.71 -14.12 -9.97
N GLY A 117 -5.24 -15.08 -9.24
CA GLY A 117 -6.50 -14.95 -8.50
C GLY A 117 -6.28 -14.34 -7.11
N THR A 118 -7.36 -13.94 -6.45
CA THR A 118 -7.31 -13.56 -5.03
C THR A 118 -7.21 -14.79 -4.15
N ILE A 119 -6.48 -14.67 -3.03
CA ILE A 119 -6.34 -15.73 -2.02
C ILE A 119 -6.85 -15.19 -0.70
N GLU A 120 -7.93 -15.75 -0.19
CA GLU A 120 -8.49 -15.41 1.12
C GLU A 120 -7.95 -16.37 2.18
N VAL A 121 -7.45 -15.81 3.29
CA VAL A 121 -6.90 -16.58 4.39
C VAL A 121 -7.62 -16.22 5.69
N PRO A 122 -8.27 -17.19 6.35
CA PRO A 122 -8.90 -16.96 7.64
C PRO A 122 -7.81 -16.79 8.72
N VAL A 123 -7.87 -15.68 9.45
CA VAL A 123 -6.90 -15.30 10.48
C VAL A 123 -7.60 -14.61 11.66
N PRO A 124 -7.25 -14.91 12.92
CA PRO A 124 -7.83 -14.22 14.06
C PRO A 124 -7.28 -12.79 14.22
N SER A 125 -8.10 -11.87 14.73
CA SER A 125 -7.72 -10.49 15.06
C SER A 125 -7.04 -10.38 16.44
N PRO A 126 -6.08 -9.45 16.64
CA PRO A 126 -5.47 -8.59 15.63
C PRO A 126 -4.42 -9.33 14.79
N VAL A 127 -4.31 -8.95 13.52
CA VAL A 127 -3.39 -9.58 12.57
C VAL A 127 -2.41 -8.58 11.99
N THR A 128 -1.16 -9.01 11.84
CA THR A 128 -0.14 -8.31 11.04
C THR A 128 0.37 -9.27 9.99
N VAL A 129 0.44 -8.78 8.75
CA VAL A 129 1.00 -9.52 7.62
C VAL A 129 2.50 -9.24 7.57
N HIS A 130 3.29 -10.31 7.53
CA HIS A 130 4.72 -10.23 7.31
C HIS A 130 5.08 -10.92 6.01
N TRP A 131 5.97 -10.32 5.25
CA TRP A 131 6.50 -10.90 4.02
C TRP A 131 7.83 -11.56 4.28
N THR A 132 8.08 -12.69 3.61
CA THR A 132 9.42 -13.28 3.60
C THR A 132 10.31 -12.58 2.57
N GLY A 133 11.59 -12.95 2.49
CA GLY A 133 12.45 -12.51 1.39
C GLY A 133 12.04 -13.08 0.02
N ASN A 134 11.22 -14.14 0.01
CA ASN A 134 10.55 -14.62 -1.18
C ASN A 134 9.15 -13.98 -1.27
N PRO A 135 8.83 -13.23 -2.34
CA PRO A 135 7.57 -12.51 -2.45
C PRO A 135 6.33 -13.42 -2.55
N ASP A 136 6.53 -14.70 -2.88
CA ASP A 136 5.43 -15.68 -2.96
C ASP A 136 5.00 -16.21 -1.59
N TYR A 137 5.64 -15.76 -0.51
CA TYR A 137 5.33 -16.22 0.84
C TYR A 137 5.08 -15.04 1.79
N ALA A 138 3.93 -15.12 2.44
CA ALA A 138 3.56 -14.28 3.57
C ALA A 138 3.33 -15.14 4.81
N TYR A 139 3.43 -14.54 5.99
CA TYR A 139 3.06 -15.20 7.23
C TYR A 139 2.41 -14.24 8.22
N PHE A 140 1.62 -14.83 9.10
CA PHE A 140 0.94 -14.17 10.20
C PHE A 140 1.52 -14.66 11.52
N HIS A 141 1.66 -13.77 12.50
CA HIS A 141 2.04 -14.15 13.87
C HIS A 141 0.81 -14.06 14.79
N LEU A 142 0.37 -15.20 15.30
CA LEU A 142 -0.86 -15.35 16.07
C LEU A 142 -0.57 -15.53 17.56
N GLY A 143 -0.04 -14.48 18.19
CA GLY A 143 0.15 -14.38 19.64
C GLY A 143 0.91 -15.54 20.30
N PRO A 144 1.03 -15.56 21.64
CA PRO A 144 1.61 -16.67 22.39
C PRO A 144 0.58 -17.79 22.67
N PRO A 145 0.99 -19.09 22.56
CA PRO A 145 2.26 -19.57 22.04
C PRO A 145 2.37 -19.28 20.53
N SER A 146 3.57 -18.85 20.08
CA SER A 146 3.86 -18.33 18.74
C SER A 146 3.38 -19.26 17.62
N THR A 147 2.13 -19.09 17.23
CA THR A 147 1.50 -19.83 16.15
C THR A 147 1.66 -19.00 14.89
N HIS A 148 2.15 -19.63 13.83
CA HIS A 148 2.33 -18.96 12.55
C HIS A 148 1.48 -19.64 11.49
N ILE A 149 0.78 -18.84 10.70
CA ILE A 149 0.17 -19.28 9.45
C ILE A 149 1.09 -18.80 8.34
N VAL A 150 1.61 -19.72 7.53
CA VAL A 150 2.40 -19.40 6.34
C VAL A 150 1.52 -19.62 5.12
N VAL A 151 1.47 -18.61 4.25
CA VAL A 151 0.69 -18.60 3.03
C VAL A 151 1.65 -18.62 1.86
N ARG A 152 1.42 -19.53 0.91
CA ARG A 152 2.08 -19.51 -0.40
C ARG A 152 1.10 -18.93 -1.41
N LEU A 153 1.53 -17.92 -2.16
CA LEU A 153 0.70 -17.14 -3.08
C LEU A 153 0.94 -17.48 -4.55
N ALA A 154 2.08 -18.10 -4.88
CA ALA A 154 2.34 -18.62 -6.22
C ALA A 154 1.87 -20.07 -6.36
N ASP A 155 1.24 -20.37 -7.49
CA ASP A 155 1.03 -21.74 -7.98
C ASP A 155 2.36 -22.45 -8.29
#